data_AF-A0A7C1AUV8-F1
#
_entry.id   AF-A0A7C1AUV8-F1
#
_cell.length_a   1.000
_cell.length_b   1.000
_cell.length_c   1.000
_cell.angle_alpha   90.00
_cell.angle_beta   90.00
_cell.angle_gamma   90.00
#
_symmetry.space_group_name_H-M   'P 1'
#
loop_
_entity.id
_entity.type
_entity.pdbx_description
1 polymer ?
#
loop_
_entity_poly.entity_id
_entity_poly.type
_entity_poly.pdbx_seq_one_letter_code
_entity_poly.pdbx_strand_id
1 'polypeptide(L)'
;MKRTAGRLGRKALSRKMPLHEYIAEDPAKGCELCRRPFEHLDRQPDHFLKSCPRCGAPVRRLPSAPNITQGHTTLDRRAREAGFHKLKRVGKGTYEKEY
;
A
#
# COMPACT_ATOMS: atom_id res chain seq x y z
N MET A 1 17.75 3.76 -50.51
CA MET A 1 18.21 2.96 -49.35
C MET A 1 17.28 3.23 -48.17
N LYS A 2 16.61 2.20 -47.68
CA LYS A 2 15.58 2.27 -46.63
C LYS A 2 16.23 2.45 -45.25
N ARG A 3 15.83 3.47 -44.48
CA ARG A 3 16.05 3.54 -43.03
C ARG A 3 14.79 4.01 -42.33
N THR A 4 13.95 3.03 -42.03
CA THR A 4 12.89 3.06 -41.02
C THR A 4 13.53 2.98 -39.63
N ALA A 5 13.36 3.99 -38.78
CA ALA A 5 13.54 3.91 -37.32
C ALA A 5 13.06 5.24 -36.71
N GLY A 6 12.21 5.32 -35.70
CA GLY A 6 11.37 4.34 -35.02
C GLY A 6 10.37 5.22 -34.26
N ARG A 7 9.07 5.00 -34.49
CA ARG A 7 8.02 5.69 -33.76
C ARG A 7 8.14 5.27 -32.29
N LEU A 8 8.77 6.10 -31.45
CA LEU A 8 8.78 5.92 -29.99
C LEU A 8 7.31 5.89 -29.55
N GLY A 9 6.82 4.68 -29.32
CA GLY A 9 5.45 4.42 -28.92
C GLY A 9 5.18 5.18 -27.63
N ARG A 10 4.19 6.08 -27.67
CA ARG A 10 3.56 6.63 -26.47
C ARG A 10 2.96 5.45 -25.70
N LYS A 11 3.74 4.85 -24.78
CA LYS A 11 3.26 3.79 -23.90
C LYS A 11 2.05 4.35 -23.16
N ALA A 12 0.90 3.71 -23.34
CA ALA A 12 -0.34 4.09 -22.71
C ALA A 12 -0.13 4.14 -21.19
N LEU A 13 -0.33 5.32 -20.61
CA LEU A 13 -0.32 5.56 -19.17
C LEU A 13 -1.43 4.70 -18.55
N SER A 14 -1.06 3.65 -17.82
CA SER A 14 -2.00 2.84 -17.07
C SER A 14 -2.71 3.74 -16.05
N ARG A 15 -4.04 3.69 -16.01
CA ARG A 15 -4.92 4.50 -15.14
C ARG A 15 -4.75 4.20 -13.64
N LYS A 16 -3.78 3.36 -13.27
CA LYS A 16 -3.37 3.02 -11.92
C LYS A 16 -1.88 3.33 -11.79
N MET A 17 -1.53 4.61 -11.61
CA MET A 17 -0.21 5.04 -11.17
C MET A 17 -0.29 5.28 -9.66
N PRO A 18 -0.10 4.25 -8.83
CA PRO A 18 -0.15 4.43 -7.38
C PRO A 18 1.00 5.32 -6.91
N LEU A 19 0.71 6.18 -5.94
CA LEU A 19 1.72 6.88 -5.17
C LEU A 19 2.19 5.95 -4.06
N HIS A 20 3.50 5.77 -3.96
CA HIS A 20 4.13 4.96 -2.93
C HIS A 20 5.14 5.79 -2.16
N GLU A 21 5.27 5.52 -0.87
CA GLU A 21 6.25 6.18 -0.01
C GLU A 21 7.48 5.29 0.14
N TYR A 22 8.66 5.90 0.12
CA TYR A 22 9.94 5.21 0.16
C TYR A 22 10.89 5.90 1.15
N ILE A 23 11.80 5.14 1.73
CA ILE A 23 12.88 5.65 2.60
C ILE A 23 14.17 4.86 2.33
N ALA A 24 15.33 5.50 2.51
CA ALA A 24 16.61 4.80 2.48
C ALA A 24 16.62 3.66 3.51
N GLU A 25 17.24 2.53 3.15
CA GLU A 25 17.46 1.44 4.09
C GLU A 25 18.40 1.87 5.23
N ASP A 26 19.41 2.68 4.91
CA ASP A 26 20.34 3.29 5.84
C ASP A 26 20.29 4.83 5.69
N PRO A 27 19.57 5.55 6.56
CA PRO A 27 19.43 7.01 6.48
C PRO A 27 20.74 7.77 6.58
N ALA A 28 21.79 7.21 7.22
CA ALA A 28 23.09 7.86 7.34
C ALA A 28 23.86 7.88 6.01
N LYS A 29 23.56 6.92 5.12
CA LYS A 29 24.11 6.83 3.76
C LYS A 29 23.17 7.44 2.70
N GLY A 30 22.01 7.93 3.13
CA GLY A 30 21.01 8.55 2.27
C GLY A 30 21.31 10.03 1.98
N CYS A 31 20.90 10.50 0.81
CA CYS A 31 20.90 11.93 0.52
C CYS A 31 19.73 12.65 1.20
N GLU A 32 19.62 13.97 0.99
CA GLU A 32 18.58 14.76 1.64
C GLU A 32 17.14 14.35 1.29
N LEU A 33 16.96 13.72 0.13
CA LEU A 33 15.68 13.19 -0.33
C LEU A 33 15.32 11.89 0.39
N CYS A 34 16.20 10.88 0.36
CA CYS A 34 15.88 9.54 0.85
C CYS A 34 16.19 9.32 2.33
N ARG A 35 16.90 10.24 3.01
CA ARG A 35 17.09 10.19 4.47
C ARG A 35 15.78 10.39 5.24
N ARG A 36 14.76 10.93 4.58
CA ARG A 36 13.38 11.05 5.08
C ARG A 36 12.44 10.28 4.14
N PRO A 37 11.24 9.89 4.61
CA PRO A 37 10.21 9.36 3.73
C PRO A 37 9.91 10.35 2.59
N PHE A 38 9.80 9.84 1.38
CA PHE A 38 9.42 10.61 0.20
C PHE A 38 8.46 9.82 -0.68
N GLU A 39 7.60 10.54 -1.39
CA GLU A 39 6.60 9.95 -2.27
C GLU A 39 7.13 9.81 -3.70
N HIS A 40 6.78 8.70 -4.36
CA HIS A 40 7.13 8.44 -5.75
C HIS A 40 5.94 7.84 -6.51
N LEU A 41 5.69 8.36 -7.71
CA LEU A 41 4.67 7.86 -8.63
C LEU A 41 5.24 6.71 -9.46
N ASP A 42 4.81 5.49 -9.18
CA ASP A 42 5.27 4.33 -9.94
C ASP A 42 4.60 4.31 -11.32
N ARG A 43 5.41 4.38 -12.38
CA ARG A 43 4.94 4.39 -13.79
C ARG A 43 4.37 3.06 -14.25
N GLN A 44 4.69 1.98 -13.53
CA GLN A 44 4.20 0.63 -13.81
C GLN A 44 3.77 -0.01 -12.48
N PRO A 45 2.57 -0.62 -12.41
CA PRO A 45 1.95 -1.07 -11.16
C PRO A 45 2.70 -2.17 -10.38
N ASP A 46 3.84 -2.67 -10.85
CA ASP A 46 4.63 -3.73 -10.20
C ASP A 46 6.13 -3.43 -10.20
N HIS A 47 6.53 -2.21 -10.54
CA HIS A 47 7.93 -1.80 -10.57
C HIS A 47 8.22 -0.87 -9.39
N PHE A 48 8.50 -1.47 -8.23
CA PHE A 48 8.91 -0.70 -7.05
C PHE A 48 10.33 -0.18 -7.20
N LEU A 49 10.53 1.04 -6.73
CA LEU A 49 11.84 1.66 -6.69
C LEU A 49 12.74 0.91 -5.70
N LYS A 50 13.90 0.43 -6.18
CA LYS A 50 14.94 -0.23 -5.35
C LYS A 50 16.08 0.71 -4.95
N SER A 51 16.23 1.82 -5.66
CA SER A 51 17.33 2.77 -5.47
C SER A 51 16.83 4.20 -5.57
N CYS A 52 17.36 5.10 -4.75
CA CYS A 52 17.00 6.51 -4.77
C CYS A 52 17.34 7.15 -6.14
N PRO A 53 16.42 7.86 -6.80
CA PRO A 53 16.68 8.50 -8.09
C PRO A 53 17.69 9.66 -8.01
N ARG A 54 17.96 10.18 -6.80
CA ARG A 54 18.89 11.30 -6.59
C ARG A 54 20.32 10.85 -6.28
N CYS A 55 20.51 9.78 -5.50
CA CYS A 55 21.84 9.35 -5.05
C CYS A 55 22.17 7.87 -5.28
N GLY A 56 21.23 7.06 -5.78
CA GLY A 56 21.43 5.63 -6.04
C GLY A 56 21.43 4.73 -4.79
N ALA A 57 21.37 5.29 -3.57
CA ALA A 57 21.32 4.50 -2.34
C ALA A 57 20.11 3.54 -2.32
N PRO A 58 20.22 2.35 -1.70
CA PRO A 58 19.11 1.41 -1.61
C PRO A 58 17.95 2.01 -0.80
N VAL A 59 16.73 1.83 -1.31
CA VAL A 59 15.50 2.31 -0.66
C VAL A 59 14.50 1.16 -0.51
N ARG A 60 13.67 1.26 0.52
CA ARG A 60 12.56 0.34 0.78
C ARG A 60 11.24 1.10 0.77
N ARG A 61 10.17 0.40 0.38
CA ARG A 61 8.80 0.95 0.46
C ARG A 61 8.37 1.06 1.92
N LEU A 62 7.77 2.18 2.28
CA LEU A 62 7.08 2.35 3.54
C LEU A 62 5.60 1.99 3.32
N PRO A 63 5.08 0.91 3.92
CA PRO A 63 3.65 0.65 3.86
C PRO A 63 2.94 1.77 4.61
N SER A 64 2.06 2.50 3.93
CA SER A 64 1.20 3.49 4.58
C SER A 64 0.37 2.79 5.64
N ALA A 65 0.42 3.25 6.89
CA ALA A 65 -0.47 2.75 7.91
C ALA A 65 -1.91 3.08 7.47
N PRO A 66 -2.79 2.08 7.24
CA PRO A 66 -4.20 2.38 7.06
C PRO A 66 -4.67 3.13 8.30
N ASN A 67 -5.52 4.14 8.11
CA ASN A 67 -6.18 4.82 9.22
C ASN A 67 -7.21 3.84 9.82
N ILE A 68 -6.71 2.87 10.59
CA ILE A 68 -7.51 1.93 11.36
C ILE A 68 -7.87 2.69 12.62
N THR A 69 -9.02 3.37 12.59
CA THR A 69 -9.65 3.83 13.83
C THR A 69 -9.97 2.57 14.65
N GLN A 70 -9.15 2.26 15.65
CA GLN A 70 -9.47 1.27 16.67
C GLN A 70 -10.56 1.83 17.59
N GLY A 71 -11.76 1.99 17.05
CA GLY A 71 -12.86 2.66 17.74
C GLY A 71 -14.18 2.15 17.20
N HIS A 72 -14.90 1.39 18.03
CA HIS A 72 -16.32 1.07 17.94
C HIS A 72 -16.93 1.14 16.53
N THR A 73 -16.56 0.18 15.68
CA THR A 73 -17.26 0.02 14.40
C THR A 73 -18.73 -0.27 14.68
N THR A 74 -19.65 0.32 13.90
CA THR A 74 -21.10 0.03 14.03
C THR A 74 -21.47 -1.37 13.49
N LEU A 75 -20.49 -2.26 13.28
CA LEU A 75 -20.70 -3.60 12.74
C LEU A 75 -21.63 -4.42 13.64
N ASP A 76 -21.38 -4.39 14.95
CA ASP A 76 -22.21 -5.05 15.95
C ASP A 76 -23.67 -4.59 15.90
N ARG A 77 -23.89 -3.27 15.85
CA ARG A 77 -25.25 -2.69 15.76
C ARG A 77 -25.94 -3.14 14.47
N ARG A 78 -25.27 -3.04 13.33
CA ARG A 78 -25.83 -3.41 12.02
C ARG A 78 -26.12 -4.91 11.91
N ALA A 79 -25.26 -5.74 12.48
CA ALA A 79 -25.46 -7.18 12.53
C ALA A 79 -26.75 -7.51 13.31
N ARG A 80 -26.92 -6.90 14.49
CA ARG A 80 -28.14 -7.05 15.28
C ARG A 80 -29.39 -6.56 14.56
N GLU A 81 -29.34 -5.39 13.93
CA GLU A 81 -30.45 -4.81 13.17
C GLU A 81 -30.85 -5.68 11.96
N ALA A 82 -29.89 -6.33 11.31
CA ALA A 82 -30.12 -7.24 10.20
C ALA A 82 -30.52 -8.67 10.65
N GLY A 83 -30.72 -8.90 11.95
CA GLY A 83 -31.17 -10.18 12.50
C GLY A 83 -30.07 -11.24 12.62
N PHE A 84 -28.79 -10.85 12.53
CA PHE A 84 -27.69 -11.78 12.80
C PHE A 84 -27.51 -11.98 14.30
N HIS A 85 -27.26 -13.22 14.69
CA HIS A 85 -26.89 -13.57 16.06
C HIS A 85 -25.37 -13.60 16.23
N LYS A 86 -24.88 -12.99 17.31
CA LYS A 86 -23.46 -13.11 17.68
C LYS A 86 -23.28 -14.32 18.58
N LEU A 87 -22.42 -15.24 18.15
CA LEU A 87 -22.05 -16.43 18.92
C LEU A 87 -20.70 -16.21 19.62
N LYS A 88 -20.69 -16.32 20.95
CA LYS A 88 -19.48 -16.27 21.75
C LYS A 88 -19.05 -17.68 22.11
N ARG A 89 -17.80 -18.01 21.82
CA ARG A 89 -17.22 -19.30 22.18
C ARG A 89 -16.92 -19.33 23.67
N VAL A 90 -17.58 -20.22 24.41
CA VAL A 90 -17.43 -20.38 25.87
C VAL A 90 -16.60 -21.61 26.25
N GLY A 91 -16.41 -22.57 25.34
CA GLY A 91 -15.63 -23.78 25.65
C GLY A 91 -15.40 -24.72 24.47
N LYS A 92 -15.18 -26.01 24.80
CA LYS A 92 -14.85 -27.17 23.93
C LYS A 92 -15.86 -27.41 22.80
N GLY A 93 -15.96 -26.48 21.85
CA GLY A 93 -16.93 -26.50 20.75
C GLY A 93 -18.30 -25.96 21.11
N THR A 94 -18.50 -25.41 22.31
CA THR A 94 -19.76 -24.79 22.74
C THR A 94 -19.77 -23.28 22.49
N TYR A 95 -20.92 -22.81 22.02
CA TYR A 95 -21.16 -21.43 21.67
C TYR A 95 -22.47 -20.98 22.30
N GLU A 96 -22.47 -19.78 22.87
CA GLU A 96 -23.66 -19.14 23.43
C GLU A 96 -24.03 -17.93 22.58
N LYS A 97 -25.35 -17.68 22.45
CA LYS A 97 -25.84 -16.47 21.79
C LYS A 97 -25.67 -15.29 22.73
N GLU A 98 -24.94 -14.29 22.26
CA GLU A 98 -24.75 -13.01 22.96
C GLU A 98 -25.91 -12.04 22.68
N TYR A 99 -26.47 -12.10 21.45
CA TYR A 99 -27.75 -11.51 21.02
C TYR A 99 -28.21 -12.15 19.71
#